data_AF-A0A9E0VIA9-F1
#
_entry.id   AF-A0A9E0VIA9-F1
#
_cell.length_a   1.000
_cell.length_b   1.000
_cell.length_c   1.000
_cell.angle_alpha   90.00
_cell.angle_beta   90.00
_cell.angle_gamma   90.00
#
_symmetry.space_group_name_H-M   'P 1'
#
loop_
_entity.id
_entity.type
_entity.pdbx_description
1 polymer ?
#
loop_
_entity_poly.entity_id
_entity_poly.type
_entity_poly.pdbx_seq_one_letter_code
_entity_poly.pdbx_strand_id
1 'polypeptide(L)'
;MQILPKLTKQYILDRITQEEIFVAYSKVSLEDIQYCLDSNSLIKSPLRTDNIPTFGFHYTGKILRGQDFAGYFWGDCFDCVAYNLKLDSKNPHNFNIILENIAKAFGIHKYSKSERKIIATNINIIQKVKPQIDYEIRKWTRKDAEFWKYQTRKDLENDGIYPILRMYINNGLIYTHTDNDPCYVYLLGKNKKKLYFPKRNQYKFIGDSVFQGIHNFRPSRYGIITKSYKDVRYLRLFRDKYDLDAIAPGSEKTIITPNQYIYLRTQFEQLFILYDYDNTGIHSAWKHREKYGIEPIFLRDKIWNRGLGYKGCKDFYDVCIKLGLEKAEELIENGIRFYETQRNSYEENFGQGI
;
A
#
# COMPACT_ATOMS: atom_id res chain seq x y z
N MET A 1 34.70 -37.22 -23.23
CA MET A 1 33.26 -36.89 -23.08
C MET A 1 33.18 -35.63 -22.24
N GLN A 2 32.81 -34.48 -22.82
CA GLN A 2 32.74 -33.23 -22.06
C GLN A 2 31.49 -33.28 -21.18
N ILE A 3 31.66 -33.31 -19.86
CA ILE A 3 30.53 -33.32 -18.92
C ILE A 3 29.98 -31.90 -18.86
N LEU A 4 28.77 -31.69 -19.37
CA LEU A 4 28.12 -30.39 -19.36
C LEU A 4 27.52 -30.10 -17.98
N PRO A 5 27.52 -28.83 -17.53
CA PRO A 5 26.88 -28.43 -16.27
C PRO A 5 25.38 -28.72 -16.29
N LYS A 6 24.77 -28.90 -15.11
CA LYS A 6 23.32 -29.09 -15.01
C LYS A 6 22.59 -27.85 -15.52
N LEU A 7 21.65 -28.05 -16.45
CA LEU A 7 20.81 -26.98 -16.95
C LEU A 7 19.79 -26.57 -15.87
N THR A 8 19.84 -25.33 -15.41
CA THR A 8 18.99 -24.78 -14.34
C THR A 8 18.51 -23.38 -14.68
N LYS A 9 17.54 -22.84 -13.93
CA LYS A 9 17.11 -21.43 -14.03
C LYS A 9 18.30 -20.48 -13.93
N GLN A 10 19.14 -20.69 -12.91
CA GLN A 10 20.31 -19.84 -12.66
C GLN A 10 21.29 -19.90 -13.83
N TYR A 11 21.57 -21.10 -14.35
CA TYR A 11 22.47 -21.27 -15.49
C TYR A 11 22.05 -20.43 -16.71
N ILE A 12 20.74 -20.35 -16.97
CA ILE A 12 20.17 -19.54 -18.06
C ILE A 12 20.29 -18.06 -17.72
N LEU A 13 19.82 -17.63 -16.54
CA LEU A 13 19.78 -16.21 -16.17
C LEU A 13 21.15 -15.58 -15.95
N ASP A 14 22.20 -16.38 -15.71
CA ASP A 14 23.59 -15.91 -15.69
C ASP A 14 24.12 -15.56 -17.09
N ARG A 15 23.41 -15.94 -18.15
CA ARG A 15 23.87 -15.81 -19.55
C ARG A 15 22.93 -15.04 -20.44
N ILE A 16 21.62 -15.08 -20.18
CA ILE A 16 20.56 -14.48 -20.98
C ILE A 16 19.64 -13.71 -20.03
N THR A 17 19.30 -12.48 -20.41
CA THR A 17 18.41 -11.62 -19.62
C THR A 17 16.95 -12.08 -19.70
N GLN A 18 16.12 -11.65 -18.75
CA GLN A 18 14.70 -12.03 -18.74
C GLN A 18 13.96 -11.39 -19.92
N GLU A 19 14.33 -10.16 -20.28
CA GLU A 19 13.84 -9.40 -21.42
C GLU A 19 14.08 -10.13 -22.74
N GLU A 20 15.31 -10.59 -22.97
CA GLU A 20 15.66 -11.34 -24.18
C GLU A 20 14.81 -12.61 -24.33
N ILE A 21 14.57 -13.32 -23.22
CA ILE A 21 13.72 -14.52 -23.23
C ILE A 21 12.27 -14.15 -23.56
N PHE A 22 11.71 -13.07 -23.01
CA PHE A 22 10.37 -12.61 -23.39
C PHE A 22 10.26 -12.25 -24.87
N VAL A 23 11.25 -11.53 -25.41
CA VAL A 23 11.30 -11.15 -26.84
C VAL A 23 11.38 -12.38 -27.74
N ALA A 24 12.16 -13.41 -27.35
CA ALA A 24 12.30 -14.61 -28.16
C ALA A 24 11.04 -15.49 -28.21
N TYR A 25 10.19 -15.44 -27.17
CA TYR A 25 9.05 -16.35 -27.01
C TYR A 25 7.68 -15.68 -27.06
N SER A 26 7.64 -14.38 -27.28
CA SER A 26 6.43 -13.61 -27.51
C SER A 26 6.64 -12.63 -28.67
N LYS A 27 5.58 -11.95 -29.10
CA LYS A 27 5.68 -10.94 -30.18
C LYS A 27 6.05 -9.55 -29.65
N VAL A 28 6.75 -9.48 -28.52
CA VAL A 28 7.14 -8.23 -27.86
C VAL A 28 8.53 -7.79 -28.31
N SER A 29 8.77 -6.49 -28.43
CA SER A 29 10.12 -5.93 -28.63
C SER A 29 10.76 -5.52 -27.30
N LEU A 30 12.09 -5.28 -27.29
CA LEU A 30 12.76 -4.71 -26.11
C LEU A 30 12.22 -3.31 -25.82
N GLU A 31 11.92 -2.55 -26.87
CA GLU A 31 11.31 -1.22 -26.78
C GLU A 31 9.92 -1.29 -26.13
N ASP A 32 9.10 -2.29 -26.45
CA ASP A 32 7.79 -2.50 -25.82
C ASP A 32 7.90 -2.85 -24.34
N ILE A 33 8.85 -3.73 -23.97
CA ILE A 33 9.11 -4.07 -22.57
C ILE A 33 9.56 -2.82 -21.82
N GLN A 34 10.52 -2.07 -22.38
CA GLN A 34 11.02 -0.85 -21.78
C GLN A 34 9.93 0.21 -21.66
N TYR A 35 9.10 0.37 -22.70
CA TYR A 35 7.93 1.24 -22.68
C TYR A 35 6.97 0.90 -21.54
N CYS A 36 6.65 -0.39 -21.35
CA CYS A 36 5.84 -0.85 -20.22
C CYS A 36 6.50 -0.54 -18.87
N LEU A 37 7.82 -0.72 -18.76
CA LEU A 37 8.57 -0.46 -17.54
C LEU A 37 8.66 1.04 -17.21
N ASP A 38 8.82 1.90 -18.20
CA ASP A 38 9.04 3.34 -17.98
C ASP A 38 7.74 4.07 -17.69
N SER A 39 6.72 3.76 -18.50
CA SER A 39 5.45 4.48 -18.52
C SER A 39 4.37 3.81 -17.68
N ASN A 40 4.61 2.59 -17.17
CA ASN A 40 3.59 1.74 -16.54
C ASN A 40 2.35 1.54 -17.44
N SER A 41 2.53 1.67 -18.76
CA SER A 41 1.48 1.47 -19.76
C SER A 41 1.37 0.02 -20.16
N LEU A 42 0.23 -0.31 -20.74
CA LEU A 42 -0.01 -1.60 -21.35
C LEU A 42 0.28 -1.49 -22.85
N ILE A 43 0.74 -2.60 -23.44
CA ILE A 43 0.83 -2.84 -24.87
C ILE A 43 -0.27 -3.83 -25.27
N LYS A 44 -0.55 -3.92 -26.57
CA LYS A 44 -1.38 -5.01 -27.10
C LYS A 44 -0.73 -6.34 -26.71
N SER A 45 -1.53 -7.31 -26.29
CA SER A 45 -0.98 -8.57 -25.82
C SER A 45 -0.07 -9.21 -26.87
N PRO A 46 1.23 -9.44 -26.58
CA PRO A 46 2.14 -10.08 -27.52
C PRO A 46 1.89 -11.59 -27.64
N LEU A 47 0.95 -12.12 -26.84
CA LEU A 47 0.63 -13.54 -26.72
C LEU A 47 -0.69 -13.94 -27.40
N ARG A 48 -1.48 -12.97 -27.88
CA ARG A 48 -2.74 -13.22 -28.59
C ARG A 48 -3.07 -12.05 -29.53
N THR A 49 -3.95 -12.28 -30.49
CA THR A 49 -4.49 -11.15 -31.28
C THR A 49 -5.27 -10.23 -30.35
N ASP A 50 -4.86 -8.98 -30.30
CA ASP A 50 -5.43 -7.99 -29.39
C ASP A 50 -5.53 -6.64 -30.08
N ASN A 51 -6.67 -5.98 -29.90
CA ASN A 51 -6.92 -4.65 -30.46
C ASN A 51 -6.78 -3.56 -29.39
N ILE A 52 -6.73 -3.94 -28.12
CA ILE A 52 -6.69 -3.04 -26.97
C ILE A 52 -5.39 -3.32 -26.19
N PRO A 53 -4.65 -2.30 -25.72
CA PRO A 53 -3.51 -2.55 -24.87
C PRO A 53 -3.93 -3.15 -23.51
N THR A 54 -3.52 -4.40 -23.24
CA THR A 54 -3.91 -5.15 -22.04
C THR A 54 -2.74 -5.84 -21.34
N PHE A 55 -1.55 -5.85 -21.93
CA PHE A 55 -0.40 -6.56 -21.40
C PHE A 55 0.65 -5.58 -20.88
N GLY A 56 1.18 -5.82 -19.69
CA GLY A 56 2.17 -4.95 -19.07
C GLY A 56 3.35 -5.71 -18.49
N PHE A 57 4.48 -5.03 -18.38
CA PHE A 57 5.68 -5.51 -17.72
C PHE A 57 5.96 -4.73 -16.44
N HIS A 58 6.43 -5.43 -15.40
CA HIS A 58 6.91 -4.82 -14.18
C HIS A 58 7.92 -5.72 -13.46
N TYR A 59 8.80 -5.10 -12.69
CA TYR A 59 9.70 -5.82 -11.80
C TYR A 59 9.05 -6.10 -10.44
N THR A 60 9.13 -7.36 -9.99
CA THR A 60 8.88 -7.76 -8.60
C THR A 60 10.21 -8.21 -7.99
N GLY A 61 10.86 -7.32 -7.23
CA GLY A 61 12.25 -7.53 -6.84
C GLY A 61 13.16 -7.58 -8.08
N LYS A 62 13.87 -8.70 -8.28
CA LYS A 62 14.74 -8.93 -9.45
C LYS A 62 14.04 -9.69 -10.60
N ILE A 63 12.76 -10.03 -10.46
CA ILE A 63 12.04 -10.85 -11.43
C ILE A 63 11.18 -9.95 -12.32
N LEU A 64 11.41 -10.00 -13.64
CA LEU A 64 10.58 -9.34 -14.63
C LEU A 64 9.29 -10.17 -14.82
N ARG A 65 8.14 -9.54 -14.58
CA ARG A 65 6.83 -10.16 -14.71
C ARG A 65 6.07 -9.54 -15.87
N GLY A 66 5.53 -10.39 -16.74
CA GLY A 66 4.53 -10.04 -17.73
C GLY A 66 3.13 -10.35 -17.19
N GLN A 67 2.17 -9.47 -17.45
CA GLN A 67 0.79 -9.65 -17.03
C GLN A 67 -0.17 -9.18 -18.13
N ASP A 68 -1.03 -10.09 -18.61
CA ASP A 68 -2.21 -9.78 -19.41
C ASP A 68 -3.38 -9.53 -18.47
N PHE A 69 -3.84 -8.28 -18.39
CA PHE A 69 -4.97 -7.88 -17.54
C PHE A 69 -6.33 -8.40 -18.03
N ALA A 70 -6.40 -8.99 -19.23
CA ALA A 70 -7.57 -9.77 -19.66
C ALA A 70 -7.57 -11.22 -19.13
N GLY A 71 -6.56 -11.60 -18.33
CA GLY A 71 -6.53 -12.87 -17.57
C GLY A 71 -5.85 -14.04 -18.29
N TYR A 72 -5.27 -13.83 -19.47
CA TYR A 72 -4.68 -14.90 -20.28
C TYR A 72 -3.28 -15.32 -19.82
N PHE A 73 -2.53 -14.40 -19.19
CA PHE A 73 -1.15 -14.65 -18.80
C PHE A 73 -0.76 -13.84 -17.56
N TRP A 74 -0.06 -14.48 -16.62
CA TRP A 74 0.65 -13.81 -15.56
C TRP A 74 1.84 -14.68 -15.14
N GLY A 75 3.06 -14.15 -15.25
CA GLY A 75 4.24 -14.95 -15.00
C GLY A 75 5.55 -14.25 -15.32
N ASP A 76 6.66 -14.96 -15.09
CA ASP A 76 7.99 -14.53 -15.52
C ASP A 76 8.34 -15.05 -16.92
N CYS A 77 9.58 -14.84 -17.35
CA CYS A 77 10.05 -15.25 -18.67
C CYS A 77 9.93 -16.76 -18.92
N PHE A 78 10.07 -17.61 -17.89
CA PHE A 78 9.92 -19.06 -18.05
C PHE A 78 8.45 -19.46 -18.23
N ASP A 79 7.55 -18.77 -17.53
CA ASP A 79 6.11 -18.94 -17.74
C ASP A 79 5.70 -18.51 -19.16
N CYS A 80 6.34 -17.48 -19.72
CA CYS A 80 6.10 -17.05 -21.10
C CYS A 80 6.51 -18.13 -22.12
N VAL A 81 7.68 -18.75 -21.92
CA VAL A 81 8.11 -19.89 -22.74
C VAL A 81 7.13 -21.06 -22.59
N ALA A 82 6.71 -21.37 -21.37
CA ALA A 82 5.70 -22.39 -21.11
C ALA A 82 4.40 -22.12 -21.88
N TYR A 83 3.92 -20.87 -21.84
CA TYR A 83 2.72 -20.44 -22.54
C TYR A 83 2.85 -20.60 -24.06
N ASN A 84 3.98 -20.18 -24.64
CA ASN A 84 4.26 -20.34 -26.07
C ASN A 84 4.26 -21.81 -26.51
N LEU A 85 4.85 -22.67 -25.69
CA LEU A 85 4.94 -24.12 -25.93
C LEU A 85 3.69 -24.90 -25.51
N LYS A 86 2.68 -24.24 -24.94
CA LYS A 86 1.46 -24.86 -24.36
C LYS A 86 1.78 -25.91 -23.28
N LEU A 87 2.75 -25.61 -22.42
CA LEU A 87 3.19 -26.43 -21.30
C LEU A 87 2.83 -25.79 -19.96
N ASP A 88 2.78 -26.61 -18.90
CA ASP A 88 2.68 -26.13 -17.52
C ASP A 88 4.07 -25.97 -16.89
N SER A 89 4.45 -24.73 -16.54
CA SER A 89 5.73 -24.40 -15.92
C SER A 89 5.89 -24.95 -14.50
N LYS A 90 4.79 -25.33 -13.83
CA LYS A 90 4.83 -25.90 -12.48
C LYS A 90 5.15 -27.40 -12.48
N ASN A 91 4.98 -28.07 -13.62
CA ASN A 91 5.33 -29.47 -13.77
C ASN A 91 6.87 -29.62 -13.98
N PRO A 92 7.59 -30.38 -13.15
CA PRO A 92 9.05 -30.47 -13.24
C PRO A 92 9.59 -31.03 -14.57
N HIS A 93 8.87 -31.96 -15.19
CA HIS A 93 9.27 -32.53 -16.49
C HIS A 93 9.14 -31.49 -17.59
N ASN A 94 7.99 -30.82 -17.67
CA ASN A 94 7.76 -29.70 -18.60
C ASN A 94 8.75 -28.56 -18.36
N PHE A 95 9.11 -28.29 -17.10
CA PHE A 95 10.06 -27.25 -16.77
C PHE A 95 11.47 -27.54 -17.33
N ASN A 96 11.91 -28.80 -17.33
CA ASN A 96 13.16 -29.18 -17.99
C ASN A 96 13.08 -28.97 -19.51
N ILE A 97 11.93 -29.26 -20.14
CA ILE A 97 11.71 -28.99 -21.57
C ILE A 97 11.79 -27.49 -21.87
N ILE A 98 11.22 -26.64 -21.00
CA ILE A 98 11.31 -25.18 -21.11
C ILE A 98 12.78 -24.72 -21.09
N LEU A 99 13.56 -25.18 -20.11
CA LEU A 99 14.97 -24.82 -19.99
C LEU A 99 15.78 -25.27 -21.24
N GLU A 100 15.53 -26.50 -21.71
CA GLU A 100 16.15 -27.03 -22.93
C GLU A 100 15.78 -26.25 -24.18
N ASN A 101 14.53 -25.79 -24.28
CA ASN A 101 14.06 -25.00 -25.42
C ASN A 101 14.78 -23.64 -25.46
N ILE A 102 14.87 -22.95 -24.32
CA ILE A 102 15.63 -21.69 -24.20
C ILE A 102 17.11 -21.93 -24.53
N ALA A 103 17.70 -23.00 -23.99
CA ALA A 103 19.10 -23.32 -24.25
C ALA A 103 19.36 -23.52 -25.75
N LYS A 104 18.43 -24.18 -26.45
CA LYS A 104 18.49 -24.37 -27.90
C LYS A 104 18.31 -23.07 -28.67
N ALA A 105 17.29 -22.26 -28.34
CA ALA A 105 16.99 -21.01 -29.03
C ALA A 105 18.14 -20.00 -28.95
N PHE A 106 18.82 -19.94 -27.80
CA PHE A 106 19.95 -19.04 -27.58
C PHE A 106 21.32 -19.70 -27.85
N GLY A 107 21.35 -20.96 -28.30
CA GLY A 107 22.58 -21.66 -28.66
C GLY A 107 23.58 -21.81 -27.50
N ILE A 108 23.09 -22.14 -26.31
CA ILE A 108 23.90 -22.34 -25.09
C ILE A 108 23.84 -23.81 -24.64
N HIS A 109 24.65 -24.18 -23.63
CA HIS A 109 24.76 -25.56 -23.13
C HIS A 109 25.23 -26.50 -24.28
N LYS A 110 24.58 -27.65 -24.48
CA LYS A 110 24.90 -28.63 -25.53
C LYS A 110 24.65 -28.14 -26.96
N TYR A 111 24.00 -27.00 -27.12
CA TYR A 111 23.70 -26.38 -28.42
C TYR A 111 24.72 -25.31 -28.83
N SER A 112 25.70 -25.03 -27.97
CA SER A 112 26.81 -24.12 -28.28
C SER A 112 27.76 -24.78 -29.29
N LYS A 113 27.97 -24.13 -30.44
CA LYS A 113 29.01 -24.55 -31.41
C LYS A 113 30.41 -23.99 -31.08
N SER A 114 30.50 -23.07 -30.13
CA SER A 114 31.73 -22.51 -29.55
C SER A 114 31.35 -21.68 -28.31
N GLU A 115 32.16 -21.70 -27.25
CA GLU A 115 31.94 -20.96 -26.00
C GLU A 115 31.58 -19.48 -26.27
N ARG A 116 30.31 -19.10 -26.11
CA ARG A 116 29.92 -17.68 -26.14
C ARG A 116 30.47 -17.02 -24.87
N LYS A 117 31.32 -16.00 -25.05
CA LYS A 117 31.74 -15.10 -23.96
C LYS A 117 30.50 -14.43 -23.37
N ILE A 118 30.47 -14.41 -22.04
CA ILE A 118 29.45 -13.75 -21.21
C ILE A 118 29.35 -12.28 -21.65
N ILE A 119 28.21 -11.87 -22.18
CA ILE A 119 27.89 -10.45 -22.34
C ILE A 119 27.18 -10.05 -21.06
N ALA A 120 27.93 -9.52 -20.10
CA ALA A 120 27.34 -8.78 -19.00
C ALA A 120 26.92 -7.41 -19.53
N THR A 121 25.67 -7.27 -19.98
CA THR A 121 25.08 -5.96 -20.24
C THR A 121 24.60 -5.37 -18.92
N ASN A 122 25.27 -4.33 -18.46
CA ASN A 122 24.75 -3.40 -17.48
C ASN A 122 23.47 -2.76 -18.06
N ILE A 123 22.30 -3.34 -17.78
CA ILE A 123 21.03 -2.67 -18.05
C ILE A 123 20.88 -1.60 -16.97
N ASN A 124 21.04 -0.33 -17.36
CA ASN A 124 20.58 0.80 -16.58
C ASN A 124 19.07 0.65 -16.40
N ILE A 125 18.66 0.27 -15.20
CA ILE A 125 17.26 0.14 -14.76
C ILE A 125 16.60 1.50 -14.96
N ILE A 126 15.80 1.67 -16.03
CA ILE A 126 14.94 2.84 -16.16
C ILE A 126 13.83 2.69 -15.12
N GLN A 127 13.76 3.68 -14.22
CA GLN A 127 12.86 3.68 -13.08
C GLN A 127 11.46 4.17 -13.52
N LYS A 128 10.41 3.42 -13.17
CA LYS A 128 8.99 3.80 -13.40
C LYS A 128 8.71 5.26 -13.05
N VAL A 129 8.14 6.01 -13.99
CA VAL A 129 7.50 7.28 -13.69
C VAL A 129 6.10 6.98 -13.12
N LYS A 130 5.81 7.49 -11.92
CA LYS A 130 4.49 7.32 -11.28
C LYS A 130 3.39 7.96 -12.15
N PRO A 131 2.19 7.34 -12.27
CA PRO A 131 1.08 7.95 -13.01
C PRO A 131 0.74 9.32 -12.45
N GLN A 132 0.55 10.29 -13.34
CA GLN A 132 0.23 11.66 -12.97
C GLN A 132 -1.27 11.74 -12.67
N ILE A 133 -1.59 12.03 -11.41
CA ILE A 133 -2.96 12.27 -10.95
C ILE A 133 -3.15 13.78 -10.88
N ASP A 134 -4.12 14.32 -11.61
CA ASP A 134 -4.52 15.73 -11.53
C ASP A 134 -5.97 15.85 -11.07
N TYR A 135 -6.35 17.00 -10.55
CA TYR A 135 -7.68 17.21 -10.00
C TYR A 135 -8.07 18.69 -9.96
N GLU A 136 -9.36 18.94 -9.98
CA GLU A 136 -9.96 20.25 -9.78
C GLU A 136 -10.68 20.28 -8.42
N ILE A 137 -10.40 21.29 -7.61
CA ILE A 137 -11.09 21.50 -6.32
C ILE A 137 -12.40 22.26 -6.59
N ARG A 138 -13.49 21.87 -5.90
CA ARG A 138 -14.75 22.63 -5.88
C ARG A 138 -14.92 23.42 -4.59
N LYS A 139 -15.93 24.29 -4.56
CA LYS A 139 -16.40 24.91 -3.31
C LYS A 139 -17.06 23.86 -2.41
N TRP A 140 -16.94 24.07 -1.11
CA TRP A 140 -17.65 23.31 -0.07
C TRP A 140 -19.16 23.49 -0.19
N THR A 141 -19.91 22.42 0.07
CA THR A 141 -21.38 22.41 0.08
C THR A 141 -21.93 22.03 1.44
N ARG A 142 -23.24 22.17 1.65
CA ARG A 142 -23.92 21.70 2.86
C ARG A 142 -23.74 20.20 3.10
N LYS A 143 -23.76 19.39 2.02
CA LYS A 143 -23.53 17.94 2.10
C LYS A 143 -22.12 17.58 2.57
N ASP A 144 -21.13 18.41 2.27
CA ASP A 144 -19.79 18.21 2.83
C ASP A 144 -19.75 18.49 4.33
N ALA A 145 -20.43 19.55 4.78
CA ALA A 145 -20.53 19.89 6.19
C ALA A 145 -21.30 18.81 6.98
N GLU A 146 -22.32 18.21 6.39
CA GLU A 146 -23.03 17.04 6.95
C GLU A 146 -22.10 15.82 7.06
N PHE A 147 -21.30 15.54 6.03
CA PHE A 147 -20.35 14.42 6.04
C PHE A 147 -19.21 14.61 7.06
N TRP A 148 -18.63 15.81 7.09
CA TRP A 148 -17.56 16.21 8.01
C TRP A 148 -18.10 16.88 9.28
N LYS A 149 -19.25 16.40 9.79
CA LYS A 149 -19.84 16.91 11.03
C LYS A 149 -18.78 17.01 12.14
N TYR A 150 -18.80 18.12 12.87
CA TYR A 150 -17.82 18.54 13.89
C TYR A 150 -16.49 19.10 13.40
N GLN A 151 -16.19 19.06 12.10
CA GLN A 151 -15.00 19.69 11.54
C GLN A 151 -15.39 21.03 10.90
N THR A 152 -14.62 22.09 11.16
CA THR A 152 -14.80 23.33 10.41
C THR A 152 -14.13 23.23 9.05
N ARG A 153 -14.61 24.02 8.08
CA ARG A 153 -13.93 24.20 6.79
C ARG A 153 -12.46 24.59 6.98
N LYS A 154 -12.19 25.52 7.90
CA LYS A 154 -10.84 26.01 8.15
C LYS A 154 -9.92 24.89 8.66
N ASP A 155 -10.43 24.04 9.55
CA ASP A 155 -9.65 22.90 10.07
C ASP A 155 -9.36 21.87 8.99
N LEU A 156 -10.31 21.62 8.10
CA LEU A 156 -10.12 20.72 6.95
C LEU A 156 -9.13 21.29 5.93
N GLU A 157 -9.14 22.60 5.68
CA GLU A 157 -8.20 23.23 4.75
C GLU A 157 -6.78 23.31 5.34
N ASN A 158 -6.64 23.64 6.63
CA ASN A 158 -5.37 23.52 7.38
C ASN A 158 -4.84 22.08 7.36
N ASP A 159 -5.79 21.14 7.37
CA ASP A 159 -5.73 19.72 7.05
C ASP A 159 -4.98 19.23 5.81
N GLY A 160 -4.90 20.11 4.80
CA GLY A 160 -4.72 19.74 3.41
C GLY A 160 -5.90 18.97 2.81
N ILE A 161 -7.12 19.13 3.31
CA ILE A 161 -8.32 18.40 2.83
C ILE A 161 -9.21 19.32 2.00
N TYR A 162 -9.50 18.93 0.75
CA TYR A 162 -10.34 19.71 -0.15
C TYR A 162 -11.33 18.83 -0.93
N PRO A 163 -12.56 19.30 -1.18
CA PRO A 163 -13.53 18.57 -1.99
C PRO A 163 -13.20 18.67 -3.47
N ILE A 164 -13.39 17.57 -4.19
CA ILE A 164 -12.96 17.42 -5.59
C ILE A 164 -14.16 17.53 -6.53
N LEU A 165 -14.00 18.35 -7.57
CA LEU A 165 -14.93 18.49 -8.68
C LEU A 165 -14.68 17.42 -9.73
N ARG A 166 -13.43 17.29 -10.16
CA ARG A 166 -12.96 16.39 -11.22
C ARG A 166 -11.61 15.79 -10.86
N MET A 167 -11.37 14.57 -11.32
CA MET A 167 -10.06 13.91 -11.22
C MET A 167 -9.66 13.38 -12.59
N TYR A 168 -8.37 13.50 -12.89
CA TYR A 168 -7.74 13.07 -14.11
C TYR A 168 -6.59 12.10 -13.79
N ILE A 169 -6.42 11.06 -14.59
CA ILE A 169 -5.22 10.22 -14.59
C ILE A 169 -4.60 10.28 -15.97
N ASN A 170 -3.34 10.68 -16.06
CA ASN A 170 -2.60 10.86 -17.32
C ASN A 170 -3.43 11.70 -18.32
N ASN A 171 -3.95 12.84 -17.85
CA ASN A 171 -4.82 13.78 -18.58
C ASN A 171 -6.22 13.25 -18.99
N GLY A 172 -6.58 12.00 -18.68
CA GLY A 172 -7.91 11.45 -18.91
C GLY A 172 -8.86 11.75 -17.75
N LEU A 173 -10.00 12.39 -18.01
CA LEU A 173 -11.04 12.61 -16.99
C LEU A 173 -11.64 11.26 -16.58
N ILE A 174 -11.53 10.91 -15.30
CA ILE A 174 -11.99 9.62 -14.76
C ILE A 174 -13.04 9.76 -13.66
N TYR A 175 -13.30 10.98 -13.20
CA TYR A 175 -14.31 11.25 -12.19
C TYR A 175 -14.83 12.67 -12.30
N THR A 176 -16.13 12.81 -12.13
CA THR A 176 -16.83 14.08 -11.91
C THR A 176 -17.73 13.93 -10.69
N HIS A 177 -17.78 14.96 -9.87
CA HIS A 177 -18.51 14.97 -8.61
C HIS A 177 -20.03 14.75 -8.77
N THR A 178 -20.58 13.94 -7.87
CA THR A 178 -22.02 13.89 -7.57
C THR A 178 -22.22 13.83 -6.05
N ASP A 179 -23.39 14.25 -5.58
CA ASP A 179 -23.73 14.23 -4.15
C ASP A 179 -23.75 12.81 -3.55
N ASN A 180 -24.01 11.80 -4.38
CA ASN A 180 -24.02 10.39 -3.98
C ASN A 180 -22.63 9.75 -4.02
N ASP A 181 -21.67 10.41 -4.64
CA ASP A 181 -20.29 9.96 -4.77
C ASP A 181 -19.30 11.10 -4.54
N PRO A 182 -19.24 11.66 -3.31
CA PRO A 182 -18.32 12.74 -2.99
C PRO A 182 -16.87 12.23 -2.98
N CYS A 183 -15.93 13.12 -3.27
CA CYS A 183 -14.50 12.85 -3.24
C CYS A 183 -13.77 13.99 -2.54
N TYR A 184 -12.78 13.64 -1.73
CA TYR A 184 -11.90 14.58 -1.06
C TYR A 184 -10.45 14.23 -1.35
N VAL A 185 -9.60 15.22 -1.63
CA VAL A 185 -8.15 15.04 -1.65
C VAL A 185 -7.60 15.25 -0.25
N TYR A 186 -6.65 14.42 0.14
CA TYR A 186 -5.75 14.61 1.28
C TYR A 186 -4.38 14.97 0.72
N LEU A 187 -3.90 16.17 1.00
CA LEU A 187 -2.52 16.58 0.74
C LEU A 187 -1.66 16.10 1.90
N LEU A 188 -0.73 15.18 1.63
CA LEU A 188 0.01 14.44 2.66
C LEU A 188 1.44 14.96 2.86
N GLY A 189 1.76 16.13 2.30
CA GLY A 189 3.11 16.71 2.27
C GLY A 189 4.03 16.09 1.23
N LYS A 190 5.17 16.73 0.92
CA LYS A 190 6.16 16.27 -0.07
C LYS A 190 5.56 15.86 -1.42
N ASN A 191 4.58 16.63 -1.91
CA ASN A 191 3.81 16.37 -3.14
C ASN A 191 3.05 15.03 -3.15
N LYS A 192 2.82 14.43 -1.97
CA LYS A 192 2.01 13.22 -1.81
C LYS A 192 0.55 13.58 -1.63
N LYS A 193 -0.31 12.78 -2.26
CA LYS A 193 -1.76 12.99 -2.18
C LYS A 193 -2.53 11.68 -2.22
N LYS A 194 -3.70 11.71 -1.61
CA LYS A 194 -4.63 10.58 -1.58
C LYS A 194 -6.06 11.08 -1.75
N LEU A 195 -6.75 10.57 -2.75
CA LEU A 195 -8.15 10.85 -3.00
C LEU A 195 -9.00 9.82 -2.26
N TYR A 196 -10.05 10.30 -1.60
CA TYR A 196 -10.92 9.52 -0.74
C TYR A 196 -12.39 9.67 -1.14
N PHE A 197 -13.04 8.53 -1.39
CA PHE A 197 -14.44 8.40 -1.76
C PHE A 197 -15.21 7.70 -0.63
N PRO A 198 -15.81 8.43 0.33
CA PRO A 198 -16.40 7.84 1.54
C PRO A 198 -17.60 6.93 1.29
N LYS A 199 -18.35 7.16 0.20
CA LYS A 199 -19.60 6.43 -0.09
C LYS A 199 -19.41 5.21 -0.99
N ARG A 200 -18.24 5.02 -1.60
CA ARG A 200 -17.97 3.86 -2.47
C ARG A 200 -17.64 2.63 -1.64
N ASN A 201 -17.97 1.43 -2.13
CA ASN A 201 -17.51 0.18 -1.51
C ASN A 201 -16.15 -0.27 -2.05
N GLN A 202 -15.86 0.02 -3.32
CA GLN A 202 -14.60 -0.28 -4.00
C GLN A 202 -13.91 1.01 -4.43
N TYR A 203 -12.58 0.97 -4.59
CA TYR A 203 -11.78 2.13 -4.98
C TYR A 203 -12.01 3.37 -4.09
N LYS A 204 -12.22 3.13 -2.78
CA LYS A 204 -12.38 4.18 -1.76
C LYS A 204 -11.19 5.12 -1.69
N PHE A 205 -10.00 4.63 -2.00
CA PHE A 205 -8.76 5.38 -1.90
C PHE A 205 -7.95 5.24 -3.19
N ILE A 206 -7.52 6.36 -3.76
CA ILE A 206 -6.68 6.42 -4.97
C ILE A 206 -5.51 7.37 -4.68
N GLY A 207 -4.28 6.97 -5.02
CA GLY A 207 -3.09 7.81 -4.82
C GLY A 207 -2.03 7.17 -3.91
N ASP A 208 -1.18 7.99 -3.30
CA ASP A 208 -0.04 7.51 -2.54
C ASP A 208 -0.47 6.80 -1.24
N SER A 209 0.02 5.56 -1.04
CA SER A 209 -0.10 4.84 0.24
C SER A 209 1.07 5.23 1.15
N VAL A 210 1.04 6.45 1.67
CA VAL A 210 2.08 7.00 2.57
C VAL A 210 1.55 7.17 3.99
N PHE A 211 2.46 7.44 4.91
CA PHE A 211 2.16 7.77 6.28
C PHE A 211 1.46 9.14 6.36
N GLN A 212 0.26 9.16 6.92
CA GLN A 212 -0.69 10.29 6.92
C GLN A 212 -0.65 11.02 8.27
N GLY A 213 -0.83 12.34 8.25
CA GLY A 213 -0.79 13.19 9.44
C GLY A 213 0.62 13.58 9.92
N ILE A 214 1.69 13.03 9.32
CA ILE A 214 3.07 13.31 9.73
C ILE A 214 3.54 14.74 9.42
N HIS A 215 2.91 15.40 8.45
CA HIS A 215 3.30 16.74 8.01
C HIS A 215 2.72 17.85 8.89
N ASN A 216 1.79 17.53 9.80
CA ASN A 216 1.02 18.52 10.57
C ASN A 216 0.63 18.06 11.99
N PHE A 217 1.19 16.96 12.48
CA PHE A 217 1.02 16.60 13.90
C PHE A 217 1.85 17.55 14.79
N ARG A 218 1.45 17.67 16.05
CA ARG A 218 2.18 18.39 17.10
C ARG A 218 2.82 17.39 18.06
N PRO A 219 4.03 17.68 18.56
CA PRO A 219 4.56 16.96 19.72
C PRO A 219 3.57 17.04 20.87
N SER A 220 3.33 15.90 21.52
CA SER A 220 2.27 15.74 22.52
C SER A 220 2.60 14.58 23.44
N ARG A 221 2.06 14.56 24.66
CA ARG A 221 2.21 13.43 25.57
C ARG A 221 1.71 12.11 24.97
N TYR A 222 0.56 12.11 24.31
CA TYR A 222 -0.03 10.89 23.75
C TYR A 222 -0.08 10.91 22.22
N GLY A 223 0.55 9.92 21.57
CA GLY A 223 0.46 9.71 20.13
C GLY A 223 -0.38 8.48 19.79
N ILE A 224 -1.36 8.65 18.90
CA ILE A 224 -2.28 7.57 18.50
C ILE A 224 -2.04 7.20 17.04
N ILE A 225 -1.65 5.95 16.79
CA ILE A 225 -1.57 5.39 15.44
C ILE A 225 -2.90 4.70 15.14
N THR A 226 -3.64 5.23 14.16
CA THR A 226 -4.95 4.69 13.75
C THR A 226 -4.94 4.27 12.27
N LYS A 227 -6.02 3.64 11.80
CA LYS A 227 -6.08 3.01 10.47
C LYS A 227 -6.16 4.02 9.31
N SER A 228 -6.72 5.21 9.57
CA SER A 228 -7.08 6.14 8.50
C SER A 228 -6.90 7.61 8.90
N TYR A 229 -6.65 8.47 7.91
CA TYR A 229 -6.56 9.92 8.15
C TYR A 229 -7.89 10.55 8.56
N LYS A 230 -9.02 9.92 8.20
CA LYS A 230 -10.34 10.32 8.70
C LYS A 230 -10.39 10.19 10.23
N ASP A 231 -9.94 9.07 10.79
CA ASP A 231 -9.92 8.89 12.25
C ASP A 231 -8.93 9.85 12.93
N VAL A 232 -7.77 10.10 12.31
CA VAL A 232 -6.80 11.12 12.78
C VAL A 232 -7.49 12.47 12.98
N ARG A 233 -8.30 12.92 12.01
CA ARG A 233 -8.99 14.20 12.09
C ARG A 233 -9.98 14.31 13.24
N TYR A 234 -10.66 13.21 13.56
CA TYR A 234 -11.64 13.19 14.65
C TYR A 234 -10.97 13.08 16.01
N LEU A 235 -9.85 12.34 16.12
CA LEU A 235 -9.02 12.36 17.33
C LEU A 235 -8.47 13.77 17.60
N ARG A 236 -8.06 14.50 16.54
CA ARG A 236 -7.54 15.87 16.65
C ARG A 236 -8.54 16.90 17.19
N LEU A 237 -9.84 16.60 17.24
CA LEU A 237 -10.82 17.45 17.93
C LEU A 237 -10.53 17.59 19.43
N PHE A 238 -9.80 16.61 19.99
CA PHE A 238 -9.49 16.50 21.40
C PHE A 238 -8.01 16.85 21.71
N ARG A 239 -7.24 17.26 20.69
CA ARG A 239 -5.78 17.42 20.78
C ARG A 239 -5.34 18.36 21.89
N ASP A 240 -5.97 19.54 21.97
CA ASP A 240 -5.52 20.62 22.85
C ASP A 240 -5.94 20.33 24.31
N LYS A 241 -7.06 19.62 24.50
CA LYS A 241 -7.57 19.29 25.83
C LYS A 241 -6.80 18.14 26.50
N TYR A 242 -6.37 17.16 25.72
CA TYR A 242 -5.75 15.93 26.25
C TYR A 242 -4.26 15.79 25.92
N ASP A 243 -3.67 16.81 25.31
CA ASP A 243 -2.29 16.77 24.80
C ASP A 243 -2.02 15.49 24.01
N LEU A 244 -2.83 15.31 22.96
CA LEU A 244 -2.75 14.16 22.07
C LEU A 244 -2.66 14.56 20.62
N ASP A 245 -2.05 13.71 19.80
CA ASP A 245 -2.17 13.78 18.36
C ASP A 245 -2.27 12.37 17.75
N ALA A 246 -2.60 12.31 16.47
CA ALA A 246 -2.81 11.07 15.77
C ALA A 246 -2.18 11.08 14.38
N ILE A 247 -1.86 9.87 13.92
CA ILE A 247 -1.25 9.57 12.63
C ILE A 247 -1.83 8.26 12.09
N ALA A 248 -1.72 8.04 10.78
CA ALA A 248 -2.20 6.81 10.17
C ALA A 248 -1.24 6.27 9.11
N PRO A 249 -0.88 4.97 9.12
CA PRO A 249 -0.12 4.37 8.03
C PRO A 249 -0.86 4.40 6.69
N GLY A 250 -0.15 4.12 5.60
CA GLY A 250 -0.74 4.09 4.25
C GLY A 250 -1.81 3.00 4.08
N SER A 251 -1.72 1.95 4.88
CA SER A 251 -2.67 0.84 5.03
C SER A 251 -2.55 0.27 6.45
N GLU A 252 -3.66 -0.19 7.02
CA GLU A 252 -3.73 -0.87 8.32
C GLU A 252 -2.82 -2.10 8.42
N LYS A 253 -2.53 -2.77 7.30
CA LYS A 253 -1.60 -3.91 7.24
C LYS A 253 -0.13 -3.50 7.29
N THR A 254 0.16 -2.21 7.14
CA THR A 254 1.52 -1.68 7.13
C THR A 254 2.01 -1.51 8.54
N ILE A 255 3.03 -2.28 8.92
CA ILE A 255 3.76 -2.06 10.17
C ILE A 255 4.71 -0.88 9.97
N ILE A 256 4.71 0.08 10.89
CA ILE A 256 5.64 1.22 10.82
C ILE A 256 7.09 0.73 10.81
N THR A 257 7.95 1.44 10.09
CA THR A 257 9.38 1.12 10.03
C THR A 257 10.09 1.50 11.35
N PRO A 258 11.25 0.90 11.67
CA PRO A 258 12.00 1.26 12.87
C PRO A 258 12.34 2.76 12.94
N ASN A 259 12.73 3.37 11.81
CA ASN A 259 13.03 4.80 11.74
C ASN A 259 11.78 5.68 12.00
N GLN A 260 10.62 5.27 11.49
CA GLN A 260 9.36 5.95 11.82
C GLN A 260 9.05 5.82 13.30
N TYR A 261 9.20 4.64 13.89
CA TYR A 261 8.98 4.42 15.32
C TYR A 261 9.90 5.30 16.18
N ILE A 262 11.21 5.29 15.90
CA ILE A 262 12.20 6.12 16.61
C ILE A 262 11.81 7.59 16.53
N TYR A 263 11.50 8.08 15.32
CA TYR A 263 11.05 9.46 15.15
C TYR A 263 9.82 9.76 15.98
N LEU A 264 8.79 8.91 15.94
CA LEU A 264 7.56 9.11 16.70
C LEU A 264 7.79 9.13 18.22
N ARG A 265 8.73 8.34 18.74
CA ARG A 265 9.11 8.38 20.16
C ARG A 265 9.82 9.67 20.58
N THR A 266 10.38 10.45 19.65
CA THR A 266 10.91 11.80 19.95
C THR A 266 9.80 12.86 20.03
N GLN A 267 8.62 12.54 19.49
CA GLN A 267 7.50 13.46 19.36
C GLN A 267 6.39 13.18 20.37
N PHE A 268 6.31 11.92 20.81
CA PHE A 268 5.28 11.44 21.72
C PHE A 268 5.92 10.73 22.91
N GLU A 269 5.53 11.13 24.13
CA GLU A 269 5.97 10.46 25.36
C GLU A 269 5.46 9.03 25.43
N GLN A 270 4.20 8.82 25.02
CA GLN A 270 3.58 7.51 24.91
C GLN A 270 2.88 7.32 23.56
N LEU A 271 3.05 6.13 22.98
CA LEU A 271 2.39 5.73 21.73
C LEU A 271 1.36 4.64 21.98
N PHE A 272 0.22 4.74 21.28
CA PHE A 272 -0.84 3.74 21.28
C PHE A 272 -1.24 3.35 19.85
N ILE A 273 -1.71 2.11 19.67
CA ILE A 273 -2.40 1.70 18.44
C ILE A 273 -3.92 1.72 18.68
N LEU A 274 -4.68 2.41 17.83
CA LEU A 274 -6.15 2.40 17.83
C LEU A 274 -6.68 1.95 16.46
N TYR A 275 -6.72 0.64 16.25
CA TYR A 275 -7.23 0.00 15.04
C TYR A 275 -8.63 -0.58 15.25
N ASP A 276 -9.27 -0.97 14.15
CA ASP A 276 -10.58 -1.61 14.19
C ASP A 276 -10.51 -2.91 14.99
N TYR A 277 -11.58 -3.21 15.74
CA TYR A 277 -11.68 -4.45 16.50
C TYR A 277 -12.12 -5.63 15.63
N ASP A 278 -11.38 -5.86 14.54
CA ASP A 278 -11.52 -6.99 13.64
C ASP A 278 -10.22 -7.81 13.57
N ASN A 279 -10.24 -8.94 12.84
CA ASN A 279 -9.07 -9.82 12.76
C ASN A 279 -7.83 -9.11 12.18
N THR A 280 -8.00 -8.19 11.22
CA THR A 280 -6.89 -7.47 10.58
C THR A 280 -6.30 -6.44 11.54
N GLY A 281 -7.16 -5.64 12.16
CA GLY A 281 -6.76 -4.59 13.10
C GLY A 281 -6.12 -5.18 14.35
N ILE A 282 -6.70 -6.23 14.93
CA ILE A 282 -6.14 -6.95 16.08
C ILE A 282 -4.76 -7.51 15.73
N HIS A 283 -4.63 -8.23 14.61
CA HIS A 283 -3.34 -8.82 14.21
C HIS A 283 -2.26 -7.77 13.96
N SER A 284 -2.61 -6.68 13.30
CA SER A 284 -1.67 -5.59 13.03
C SER A 284 -1.26 -4.87 14.32
N ALA A 285 -2.19 -4.66 15.25
CA ALA A 285 -1.91 -4.04 16.54
C ALA A 285 -0.99 -4.92 17.41
N TRP A 286 -1.23 -6.24 17.44
CA TRP A 286 -0.33 -7.19 18.13
C TRP A 286 1.08 -7.19 17.54
N LYS A 287 1.22 -7.14 16.21
CA LYS A 287 2.54 -7.03 15.58
C LYS A 287 3.30 -5.76 15.98
N HIS A 288 2.59 -4.64 16.15
CA HIS A 288 3.22 -3.40 16.64
C HIS A 288 3.65 -3.54 18.11
N ARG A 289 2.84 -4.19 18.94
CA ARG A 289 3.18 -4.50 20.33
C ARG A 289 4.41 -5.41 20.42
N GLU A 290 4.42 -6.53 19.71
CA GLU A 290 5.55 -7.47 19.70
C GLU A 290 6.84 -6.80 19.23
N LYS A 291 6.76 -5.97 18.19
CA LYS A 291 7.94 -5.37 17.58
C LYS A 291 8.49 -4.16 18.33
N TYR A 292 7.62 -3.34 18.92
CA TYR A 292 7.98 -2.02 19.42
C TYR A 292 7.42 -1.70 20.83
N GLY A 293 6.72 -2.63 21.46
CA GLY A 293 6.09 -2.41 22.77
C GLY A 293 4.96 -1.36 22.75
N ILE A 294 4.40 -1.04 21.59
CA ILE A 294 3.30 -0.08 21.48
C ILE A 294 2.01 -0.74 21.97
N GLU A 295 1.35 -0.15 22.97
CA GLU A 295 0.16 -0.74 23.57
C GLU A 295 -1.07 -0.57 22.65
N PRO A 296 -1.79 -1.65 22.33
CA PRO A 296 -3.02 -1.58 21.56
C PRO A 296 -4.22 -1.21 22.44
N ILE A 297 -4.99 -0.23 21.98
CA ILE A 297 -6.29 0.16 22.51
C ILE A 297 -7.34 -0.19 21.46
N PHE A 298 -8.46 -0.77 21.88
CA PHE A 298 -9.55 -1.16 20.98
C PHE A 298 -10.86 -0.51 21.41
N LEU A 299 -11.63 -0.02 20.43
CA LEU A 299 -13.00 0.47 20.62
C LEU A 299 -13.95 -0.73 20.75
N ARG A 300 -14.20 -1.19 21.97
CA ARG A 300 -15.07 -2.34 22.25
C ARG A 300 -15.96 -2.10 23.47
N ASP A 301 -17.24 -2.45 23.35
CA ASP A 301 -18.17 -2.52 24.50
C ASP A 301 -18.04 -3.82 25.28
N LYS A 302 -17.77 -4.91 24.55
CA LYS A 302 -17.79 -6.28 25.07
C LYS A 302 -16.53 -6.98 24.62
N ILE A 303 -15.97 -7.80 25.50
CA ILE A 303 -14.72 -8.53 25.28
C ILE A 303 -14.80 -9.43 24.02
N TRP A 304 -15.97 -10.00 23.73
CA TRP A 304 -16.13 -11.07 22.72
C TRP A 304 -16.84 -10.69 21.43
N ASN A 305 -17.36 -9.46 21.27
CA ASN A 305 -18.11 -9.09 20.07
C ASN A 305 -17.21 -8.49 18.97
N ARG A 306 -16.67 -9.34 18.10
CA ARG A 306 -15.76 -8.96 16.99
C ARG A 306 -16.46 -8.27 15.80
N GLY A 307 -17.76 -7.92 15.90
CA GLY A 307 -18.57 -7.53 14.73
C GLY A 307 -19.22 -6.15 14.76
N LEU A 308 -19.17 -5.42 15.87
CA LEU A 308 -19.93 -4.15 16.01
C LEU A 308 -19.16 -3.02 16.72
N GLY A 309 -17.92 -3.25 17.14
CA GLY A 309 -17.10 -2.26 17.86
C GLY A 309 -17.78 -1.73 19.14
N TYR A 310 -17.57 -0.46 19.47
CA TYR A 310 -18.14 0.21 20.64
C TYR A 310 -19.55 0.76 20.31
N LYS A 311 -20.60 0.24 20.94
CA LYS A 311 -22.02 0.59 20.73
C LYS A 311 -22.44 0.64 19.24
N GLY A 312 -21.96 -0.30 18.42
CA GLY A 312 -22.26 -0.31 16.98
C GLY A 312 -21.39 0.63 16.13
N CYS A 313 -20.37 1.25 16.73
CA CYS A 313 -19.40 2.11 16.07
C CYS A 313 -18.15 1.33 15.70
N LYS A 314 -17.80 1.33 14.41
CA LYS A 314 -16.67 0.53 13.89
C LYS A 314 -15.32 1.19 14.16
N ASP A 315 -15.28 2.52 14.12
CA ASP A 315 -14.08 3.34 14.29
C ASP A 315 -14.36 4.60 15.12
N PHE A 316 -13.33 5.39 15.41
CA PHE A 316 -13.45 6.58 16.25
C PHE A 316 -14.29 7.67 15.56
N TYR A 317 -14.21 7.76 14.23
CA TYR A 317 -15.14 8.57 13.44
C TYR A 317 -16.60 8.20 13.73
N ASP A 318 -16.95 6.90 13.64
CA ASP A 318 -18.31 6.43 13.90
C ASP A 318 -18.78 6.80 15.30
N VAL A 319 -17.91 6.72 16.32
CA VAL A 319 -18.24 7.14 17.69
C VAL A 319 -18.65 8.62 17.71
N CYS A 320 -17.82 9.49 17.14
CA CYS A 320 -18.10 10.92 17.12
C CYS A 320 -19.42 11.23 16.41
N ILE A 321 -19.67 10.59 15.25
CA ILE A 321 -20.84 10.87 14.42
C ILE A 321 -22.13 10.28 15.00
N LYS A 322 -22.09 9.03 15.46
CA LYS A 322 -23.28 8.28 15.91
C LYS A 322 -23.62 8.53 17.38
N LEU A 323 -22.61 8.69 18.24
CA LEU A 323 -22.79 8.82 19.69
C LEU A 323 -22.53 10.23 20.21
N GLY A 324 -21.86 11.09 19.42
CA GLY A 324 -21.56 12.48 19.78
C GLY A 324 -20.18 12.66 20.42
N LEU A 325 -19.77 13.94 20.54
CA LEU A 325 -18.43 14.30 21.02
C LEU A 325 -18.23 14.02 22.51
N GLU A 326 -19.25 14.21 23.35
CA GLU A 326 -19.19 13.89 24.79
C GLU A 326 -18.84 12.41 25.01
N LYS A 327 -19.42 11.51 24.21
CA LYS A 327 -19.12 10.09 24.33
C LYS A 327 -17.75 9.71 23.79
N ALA A 328 -17.31 10.36 22.71
CA ALA A 328 -15.96 10.19 22.19
C ALA A 328 -14.91 10.68 23.20
N GLU A 329 -15.19 11.78 23.88
CA GLU A 329 -14.38 12.35 24.94
C GLU A 329 -14.25 11.42 26.15
N GLU A 330 -15.37 10.87 26.65
CA GLU A 330 -15.36 9.92 27.75
C GLU A 330 -14.48 8.70 27.46
N LEU A 331 -14.43 8.24 26.19
CA LEU A 331 -13.55 7.15 25.79
C LEU A 331 -12.07 7.53 25.86
N ILE A 332 -11.72 8.77 25.48
CA ILE A 332 -10.35 9.28 25.59
C ILE A 332 -9.97 9.38 27.07
N GLU A 333 -10.80 10.00 27.89
CA GLU A 333 -10.58 10.14 29.34
C GLU A 333 -10.37 8.80 30.02
N ASN A 334 -11.22 7.82 29.72
CA ASN A 334 -11.10 6.47 30.26
C ASN A 334 -9.83 5.76 29.79
N GLY A 335 -9.46 5.92 28.52
CA GLY A 335 -8.22 5.36 27.97
C GLY A 335 -6.98 5.92 28.65
N ILE A 336 -6.92 7.24 28.82
CA ILE A 336 -5.83 7.92 29.53
C ILE A 336 -5.78 7.48 31.00
N ARG A 337 -6.91 7.51 31.71
CA ARG A 337 -6.97 7.11 33.12
C ARG A 337 -6.52 5.67 33.33
N PHE A 338 -6.94 4.76 32.44
CA PHE A 338 -6.51 3.37 32.49
C PHE A 338 -5.00 3.24 32.35
N TYR A 339 -4.40 3.93 31.38
CA TYR A 339 -2.95 3.91 31.17
C TYR A 339 -2.18 4.48 32.36
N GLU A 340 -2.57 5.66 32.87
CA GLU A 340 -1.89 6.32 33.98
C GLU A 340 -1.96 5.50 35.28
N THR A 341 -3.10 4.82 35.54
CA THR A 341 -3.25 3.94 36.70
C THR A 341 -2.31 2.73 36.61
N GLN A 342 -2.22 2.12 35.43
CA GLN A 342 -1.29 1.00 35.22
C GLN A 342 0.16 1.47 35.40
N ARG A 343 0.53 2.60 34.81
CA ARG A 343 1.88 3.17 34.93
C ARG A 343 2.28 3.42 36.39
N ASN A 344 1.44 4.09 37.18
CA ASN A 344 1.73 4.37 38.59
C ASN A 344 1.91 3.09 39.40
N SER A 345 1.09 2.07 39.15
CA SER A 345 1.25 0.77 39.82
C SER A 345 2.57 0.07 39.48
N TYR A 346 3.11 0.24 38.26
CA TYR A 346 4.44 -0.27 37.91
C TYR A 346 5.54 0.55 38.59
N GLU A 347 5.44 1.88 38.61
CA GLU A 347 6.44 2.74 39.25
C GLU A 347 6.48 2.54 40.78
N GLU A 348 5.34 2.34 41.44
CA GLU A 348 5.29 2.05 42.89
C GLU A 348 5.90 0.67 43.23
N ASN A 349 5.65 -0.34 42.41
CA ASN A 349 6.14 -1.70 42.66
C ASN A 349 7.63 -1.92 42.29
N PHE A 350 8.19 -1.10 41.39
CA PHE A 350 9.56 -1.28 40.90
C PHE A 350 10.49 -0.07 41.15
N GLY A 351 9.95 1.08 41.56
CA GLY A 351 10.70 2.32 41.85
C GLY A 351 11.22 2.45 43.28
N GLN A 352 10.87 1.54 44.20
CA GLN A 352 11.44 1.49 45.56
C GLN A 352 12.77 0.70 45.65
N GLY A 353 13.34 0.30 44.52
CA GLY A 353 14.57 -0.49 44.44
C GLY A 353 15.70 0.19 43.66
N ILE A 354 16.02 1.44 43.99
CA ILE A 354 17.31 2.08 43.63
C ILE A 354 17.87 2.77 44.87
#